data_AF-A0A410PQ49-F1
#
_entry.id   AF-A0A410PQ49-F1
#
_cell.length_a   1.000
_cell.length_b   1.000
_cell.length_c   1.000
_cell.angle_alpha   90.00
_cell.angle_beta   90.00
_cell.angle_gamma   90.00
#
_symmetry.space_group_name_H-M   'P 1'
#
loop_
_entity.id
_entity.type
_entity.pdbx_description
1 polymer ?
#
loop_
_entity_poly.entity_id
_entity_poly.type
_entity_poly.pdbx_seq_one_letter_code
_entity_poly.pdbx_strand_id
1 'polypeptide(L)' 'MDKITYVKTKFRRDQWEKLITDYQNSGLKVDKWCEQNNVSRHAYYYWLRKIRKQACESILPDLPKEEKSVAF' A
#
# COMPACT_ATOMS: atom_id res chain seq x y z
N MET A 1 -10.15 12.85 -14.20
CA MET A 1 -10.38 12.33 -12.83
C MET A 1 -10.91 13.51 -12.02
N ASP A 2 -12.15 13.43 -11.52
CA ASP A 2 -12.78 14.59 -10.88
C ASP A 2 -12.09 14.95 -9.56
N LYS A 3 -12.13 16.24 -9.19
CA LYS A 3 -11.49 16.75 -7.98
C LYS A 3 -11.93 15.99 -6.72
N ILE A 4 -13.22 15.65 -6.63
CA ILE A 4 -13.78 14.86 -5.52
C ILE A 4 -13.19 13.45 -5.49
N THR A 5 -13.11 12.78 -6.64
CA THR A 5 -12.55 11.43 -6.77
C THR A 5 -11.07 11.39 -6.40
N TYR A 6 -10.31 12.42 -6.80
CA TYR A 6 -8.91 12.59 -6.42
C TYR A 6 -8.75 12.72 -4.90
N VAL A 7 -9.49 13.64 -4.27
CA VAL A 7 -9.43 13.87 -2.82
C VAL A 7 -9.81 12.61 -2.04
N LYS A 8 -10.88 11.91 -2.45
CA LYS A 8 -11.32 10.66 -1.82
C LYS A 8 -10.25 9.57 -1.90
N THR A 9 -9.58 9.45 -3.04
CA THR A 9 -8.51 8.46 -3.25
C THR A 9 -7.28 8.78 -2.40
N LYS A 10 -6.91 10.07 -2.31
CA LYS A 10 -5.83 10.54 -1.45
C LYS A 10 -6.13 10.28 0.03
N PHE A 11 -7.30 10.71 0.50
CA PHE A 11 -7.71 10.50 1.89
C PHE A 11 -7.67 9.03 2.30
N ARG A 12 -8.20 8.14 1.45
CA ARG A 12 -8.17 6.70 1.72
C ARG A 12 -6.73 6.18 1.83
N ARG A 13 -5.81 6.66 0.98
CA ARG A 13 -4.40 6.29 1.05
C ARG A 13 -3.77 6.72 2.37
N ASP A 14 -3.97 7.98 2.76
CA ASP A 14 -3.42 8.54 3.99
C ASP A 14 -3.91 7.75 5.23
N GLN A 15 -5.15 7.25 5.21
CA GLN A 15 -5.67 6.36 6.24
C GLN A 15 -4.92 5.02 6.30
N TRP A 16 -4.65 4.42 5.15
CA TRP A 16 -3.93 3.14 5.09
C TRP A 16 -2.45 3.26 5.44
N GLU A 17 -1.82 4.39 5.15
CA GLU A 17 -0.46 4.68 5.62
C GLU A 17 -0.40 4.69 7.15
N LYS A 18 -1.35 5.37 7.81
CA LYS A 18 -1.44 5.38 9.28
C LYS A 18 -1.63 3.97 9.85
N LEU A 19 -2.52 3.17 9.26
CA LEU A 19 -2.76 1.79 9.68
C LEU A 19 -1.51 0.90 9.53
N ILE A 20 -0.74 1.08 8.45
CA ILE A 20 0.49 0.31 8.24
C ILE A 20 1.57 0.73 9.24
N THR A 21 1.69 2.02 9.54
CA THR A 21 2.61 2.52 10.57
C THR A 21 2.21 1.99 11.95
N ASP A 22 0.92 1.97 12.28
CA ASP A 22 0.43 1.37 13.52
C ASP A 22 0.78 -0.12 13.62
N TYR A 23 0.54 -0.89 12.55
CA TYR A 23 0.97 -2.28 12.47
C TYR A 23 2.48 -2.45 12.71
N GLN A 24 3.31 -1.63 12.07
CA GLN A 24 4.77 -1.69 12.21
C GLN A 24 5.21 -1.42 13.66
N ASN A 25 4.54 -0.49 14.34
CA ASN A 25 4.80 -0.18 15.73
C ASN A 25 4.25 -1.24 16.71
N SER A 26 3.23 -2.00 16.31
CA SER A 26 2.59 -3.00 17.17
C SER A 26 3.49 -4.19 17.52
N GLY A 27 4.44 -4.54 16.65
CA GLY A 27 5.26 -5.76 16.79
C GLY A 27 4.46 -7.07 16.73
N LEU A 28 3.17 -7.02 16.42
CA LEU A 28 2.28 -8.18 16.32
C LEU A 28 2.45 -8.88 14.97
N LYS A 29 2.04 -10.16 14.91
CA LYS A 29 1.85 -10.83 13.61
C LYS A 29 0.66 -10.19 12.88
N VAL A 30 0.77 -10.07 11.55
CA VAL A 30 -0.27 -9.48 10.67
C VAL A 30 -1.66 -10.01 11.00
N ASP A 31 -1.78 -11.31 11.24
CA ASP A 31 -3.06 -11.99 11.50
C ASP A 31 -3.76 -11.46 12.74
N LYS A 32 -3.03 -11.41 13.86
CA LYS A 32 -3.55 -10.90 15.12
C LYS A 32 -3.88 -9.41 15.03
N TRP A 33 -3.03 -8.63 14.38
CA TRP A 33 -3.28 -7.20 14.21
C TRP A 33 -4.50 -6.95 13.31
N CYS A 34 -4.66 -7.73 12.23
CA CYS A 34 -5.81 -7.66 11.33
C CYS A 34 -7.12 -7.97 12.07
N GLU A 35 -7.13 -9.03 12.90
CA GLU A 35 -8.28 -9.37 13.74
C GLU A 35 -8.63 -8.24 14.72
N GLN A 36 -7.64 -7.68 15.42
CA GLN A 36 -7.85 -6.61 16.40
C GLN A 36 -8.35 -5.30 15.78
N ASN A 37 -7.89 -4.98 14.57
CA ASN A 37 -8.22 -3.73 13.88
C ASN A 37 -9.39 -3.89 12.89
N ASN A 38 -10.04 -5.06 12.87
CA ASN A 38 -11.12 -5.40 11.95
C ASN A 38 -10.74 -5.16 10.47
N VAL A 39 -9.51 -5.51 10.11
CA VAL A 39 -8.93 -5.39 8.78
C VAL A 39 -8.80 -6.79 8.18
N SER A 40 -9.22 -6.98 6.92
CA SER A 40 -8.94 -8.24 6.25
C SER A 40 -7.47 -8.35 5.83
N ARG A 41 -6.89 -9.54 5.97
CA ARG A 41 -5.51 -9.82 5.53
C ARG A 41 -5.29 -9.45 4.06
N HIS A 42 -6.28 -9.70 3.20
CA HIS A 42 -6.24 -9.33 1.79
C HIS A 42 -6.17 -7.81 1.59
N ALA A 43 -6.99 -7.04 2.31
CA ALA A 43 -6.95 -5.58 2.22
C ALA A 43 -5.61 -5.04 2.70
N TYR A 44 -5.08 -5.57 3.82
CA TYR A 44 -3.77 -5.19 4.34
C TYR A 44 -2.67 -5.34 3.28
N TYR A 45 -2.50 -6.54 2.70
CA TYR A 45 -1.44 -6.76 1.70
C TYR A 45 -1.68 -5.99 0.39
N TYR A 46 -2.94 -5.80 -0.01
CA TYR A 46 -3.28 -4.98 -1.16
C TYR A 46 -2.81 -3.53 -1.00
N TRP A 47 -3.10 -2.92 0.16
CA TRP A 47 -2.71 -1.54 0.46
C TRP A 47 -1.22 -1.40 0.71
N LEU A 48 -0.61 -2.35 1.40
CA LEU A 48 0.83 -2.40 1.59
C LEU A 48 1.58 -2.43 0.25
N ARG A 49 1.13 -3.26 -0.70
CA ARG A 49 1.70 -3.30 -2.05
C ARG A 49 1.55 -1.97 -2.77
N LYS A 50 0.37 -1.33 -2.70
CA LYS A 50 0.13 -0.02 -3.34
C LYS A 50 1.03 1.06 -2.78
N ILE A 51 1.17 1.14 -1.46
CA ILE A 51 1.99 2.15 -0.78
C ILE A 51 3.47 1.93 -1.10
N ARG A 52 3.96 0.69 -1.05
CA ARG A 52 5.34 0.36 -1.46
C ARG A 52 5.62 0.71 -2.92
N LYS A 53 4.70 0.39 -3.83
CA LYS A 53 4.86 0.71 -5.26
C LYS A 53 5.01 2.22 -5.47
N GLN A 54 4.20 3.02 -4.77
CA GLN A 54 4.26 4.48 -4.86
C GLN A 54 5.55 5.04 -4.27
N ALA A 55 6.00 4.52 -3.12
CA ALA A 55 7.29 4.90 -2.54
C ALA A 55 8.44 4.56 -3.51
N CYS A 56 8.44 3.36 -4.10
CA CYS A 56 9.41 2.96 -5.11
C CYS A 56 9.36 3.89 -6.34
N GLU A 57 8.18 4.17 -6.90
CA GLU A 57 8.03 5.10 -8.04
C GLU A 57 8.53 6.52 -7.73
N SER A 58 8.40 6.97 -6.48
CA SER A 58 8.92 8.28 -6.06
C SER A 58 10.44 8.32 -5.85
N ILE A 59 11.06 7.18 -5.51
CA ILE A 59 12.49 7.05 -5.22
C ILE A 59 13.29 6.64 -6.46
N LEU A 60 12.64 5.99 -7.44
CA LEU A 60 13.28 5.38 -8.60
C LEU A 60 12.96 6.12 -9.92
N PRO A 61 13.33 7.40 -10.10
CA PRO A 61 13.18 8.04 -11.42
C PRO A 61 14.09 7.42 -12.50
N ASP A 62 15.15 6.67 -12.13
CA ASP A 62 16.21 6.24 -13.06
C ASP A 62 16.48 4.73 -13.19
N LEU A 63 15.64 3.84 -12.64
CA LEU A 63 15.82 2.40 -12.93
C LEU A 63 15.17 2.03 -14.27
N PRO A 64 15.90 1.34 -15.19
CA PRO A 64 15.31 0.83 -16.42
C PRO A 64 14.10 -0.02 -16.08
N LYS A 65 12.95 0.30 -16.66
CA LYS A 65 11.76 -0.54 -16.57
C LYS A 65 12.13 -1.86 -17.23
N GLU A 66 12.32 -2.92 -16.44
CA GLU A 66 12.42 -4.27 -16.98
C GLU A 66 11.10 -4.59 -17.69
N GLU A 67 11.12 -4.43 -19.02
CA GLU A 67 10.15 -5.04 -19.92
C GLU A 67 10.27 -6.55 -19.74
N LYS A 68 9.33 -7.13 -18.98
CA LYS A 68 9.14 -8.56 -18.94
C LYS A 68 8.62 -9.04 -20.30
N SER A 69 9.51 -9.16 -21.27
CA SER A 69 9.34 -10.10 -22.37
C SER A 69 9.70 -11.49 -21.84
N VAL A 70 8.75 -12.14 -21.19
CA VAL A 70 8.81 -13.61 -21.11
C VAL A 70 8.11 -14.09 -22.37
N ALA A 71 8.88 -14.27 -23.43
CA ALA A 71 8.47 -15.08 -24.55
C ALA A 71 8.36 -16.53 -24.05
N PHE A 72 7.16 -17.10 -24.14
CA PHE A 72 6.94 -18.54 -24.15
C PHE A 72 6.92 -19.03 -25.60
#